data_AF-A0A3D1R870-F1
#
_entry.id   AF-A0A3D1R870-F1
#
_cell.length_a   1.000
_cell.length_b   1.000
_cell.length_c   1.000
_cell.angle_alpha   90.00
_cell.angle_beta   90.00
_cell.angle_gamma   90.00
#
_symmetry.space_group_name_H-M   'P 1'
#
loop_
_entity.id
_entity.type
_entity.pdbx_description
1 polymer ?
#
loop_
_entity_poly.entity_id
_entity_poly.type
_entity_poly.pdbx_seq_one_letter_code
_entity_poly.pdbx_strand_id
1 'polypeptide(L)' 'ERPAVGLRLVVHPDDAALQVNDRAYGPVSTALGPRGLLALEPGVYRIVLTRPGFQTWRAEVAVDSQLEPIHVTLNAVE' A
#
# COMPACT_ATOMS: atom_id res chain seq x y z
N GLU A 1 19.07 -12.06 -12.20
CA GLU A 1 17.71 -11.87 -11.65
C GLU A 1 17.63 -10.40 -11.24
N ARG A 2 16.73 -9.59 -11.79
CA ARG A 2 16.60 -8.20 -11.30
C ARG A 2 16.06 -8.31 -9.87
N PRO A 3 16.70 -7.68 -8.85
CA PRO A 3 16.09 -7.65 -7.53
C PRO A 3 14.68 -7.10 -7.69
N ALA A 4 13.70 -7.78 -7.09
CA ALA A 4 12.33 -7.30 -7.11
C ALA A 4 12.31 -6.00 -6.29
N VAL A 5 12.37 -4.86 -6.96
CA VAL A 5 12.20 -3.55 -6.33
C VAL A 5 10.70 -3.32 -6.20
N GLY A 6 10.28 -2.84 -5.04
CA GLY A 6 8.86 -2.62 -4.80
C GLY A 6 8.55 -2.33 -3.34
N LEU A 7 7.28 -2.04 -3.11
CA LEU A 7 6.75 -1.77 -1.79
C LEU A 7 6.04 -2.99 -1.25
N ARG A 8 6.42 -3.45 -0.06
CA ARG A 8 5.61 -4.43 0.67
C ARG A 8 4.67 -3.69 1.62
N LEU A 9 3.37 -3.89 1.44
CA LEU A 9 2.35 -3.25 2.24
C LEU A 9 1.43 -4.32 2.84
N VAL A 10 1.25 -4.26 4.15
CA VAL A 10 0.37 -5.17 4.89
C VAL A 10 -0.70 -4.32 5.56
N VAL A 11 -1.88 -4.27 4.95
CA VAL A 11 -2.99 -3.46 5.44
C VAL A 11 -4.02 -4.36 6.11
N HIS A 12 -4.44 -3.96 7.31
CA HIS A 12 -5.58 -4.56 7.97
C HIS A 12 -6.63 -3.47 8.25
N PRO A 13 -7.87 -3.66 7.78
CA PRO A 13 -8.35 -4.77 6.94
C PRO A 13 -7.85 -4.68 5.48
N ASP A 14 -7.63 -5.84 4.83
CA ASP A 14 -7.10 -5.93 3.44
C ASP A 14 -8.13 -5.55 2.35
N ASP A 15 -9.37 -5.32 2.78
CA ASP A 15 -10.47 -4.77 2.00
C ASP A 15 -10.40 -3.23 1.86
N ALA A 16 -9.35 -2.60 2.41
CA ALA A 16 -9.07 -1.18 2.18
C ALA A 16 -8.75 -0.91 0.69
N ALA A 17 -9.26 0.18 0.14
CA ALA A 17 -8.90 0.65 -1.18
C ALA A 17 -7.53 1.34 -1.15
N LEU A 18 -6.60 0.83 -1.95
CA LEU A 18 -5.27 1.37 -2.17
C LEU A 18 -5.27 2.36 -3.34
N GLN A 19 -4.77 3.56 -3.05
CA GLN A 19 -4.39 4.56 -4.02
C GLN A 19 -2.90 4.86 -3.90
N VAL A 20 -2.21 4.95 -5.03
CA VAL A 20 -0.79 5.27 -5.10
C VAL A 20 -0.57 6.36 -6.14
N ASN A 21 0.00 7.52 -5.75
CA ASN A 21 0.24 8.66 -6.65
C ASN A 21 -0.98 9.02 -7.52
N ASP A 22 -2.13 9.25 -6.89
CA ASP A 22 -3.43 9.52 -7.52
C ASP A 22 -4.07 8.36 -8.32
N ARG A 23 -3.35 7.26 -8.55
CA ARG A 23 -3.89 6.08 -9.22
C ARG A 23 -4.59 5.16 -8.22
N ALA A 24 -5.87 4.89 -8.44
CA ALA A 24 -6.60 3.88 -7.68
C ALA A 24 -6.23 2.47 -8.19
N TYR A 25 -5.70 1.64 -7.29
CA TYR A 25 -5.44 0.23 -7.54
C TYR A 25 -6.60 -0.66 -7.07
N GLY A 26 -7.52 -0.11 -6.26
CA GLY A 26 -8.65 -0.85 -5.71
C GLY A 26 -8.30 -1.54 -4.40
N PRO A 27 -9.03 -2.59 -4.00
CA PRO A 27 -8.80 -3.28 -2.72
C PRO A 27 -7.36 -3.80 -2.61
N VAL A 28 -6.72 -3.62 -1.46
CA VAL A 28 -5.34 -4.06 -1.18
C VAL A 28 -5.17 -5.55 -1.53
N SER A 29 -6.16 -6.38 -1.24
CA SER A 29 -6.20 -7.81 -1.59
C SER A 29 -6.05 -8.13 -3.08
N THR A 30 -6.48 -7.22 -3.96
CA THR A 30 -6.41 -7.38 -5.43
C THR A 30 -5.29 -6.54 -6.04
N ALA A 31 -5.01 -5.39 -5.43
CA ALA A 31 -3.99 -4.45 -5.86
C ALA A 31 -2.57 -4.98 -5.63
N LEU A 32 -2.37 -5.69 -4.52
CA LEU A 32 -1.07 -6.25 -4.16
C LEU A 32 -0.90 -7.66 -4.74
N GLY A 33 0.34 -7.95 -5.15
CA GLY A 33 0.74 -9.29 -5.54
C GLY A 33 0.92 -10.24 -4.35
N PRO A 34 1.43 -11.45 -4.60
CA PRO A 34 1.66 -12.44 -3.55
C PRO A 34 2.50 -11.87 -2.41
N ARG A 35 2.05 -12.10 -1.17
CA ARG A 35 2.67 -11.60 0.08
C ARG A 35 2.62 -10.07 0.25
N GLY A 36 1.64 -9.39 -0.36
CA GLY A 36 1.47 -7.95 -0.19
C GLY A 36 2.51 -7.11 -0.93
N LEU A 37 3.08 -7.65 -2.02
CA LEU A 37 4.12 -6.99 -2.79
C LEU A 37 3.51 -6.17 -3.93
N LEU A 38 3.80 -4.87 -3.97
CA LEU A 38 3.55 -4.00 -5.10
C LEU A 38 4.86 -3.74 -5.83
N ALA A 39 5.01 -4.28 -7.05
CA ALA A 39 6.15 -3.99 -7.89
C ALA A 39 6.09 -2.52 -8.35
N LEU A 40 7.00 -1.71 -7.82
CA LEU A 40 7.14 -0.30 -8.14
C LEU A 40 8.62 -0.01 -8.40
N GLU A 41 8.87 0.95 -9.28
CA GLU A 41 10.22 1.47 -9.47
C GLU A 41 10.66 2.24 -8.22
N PRO A 42 11.95 2.36 -7.94
CA PRO A 42 12.42 3.13 -6.80
C PRO A 42 12.09 4.61 -7.00
N GLY A 43 11.41 5.20 -6.03
CA GLY A 43 10.85 6.55 -6.08
C GLY A 43 9.96 6.85 -4.88
N VAL A 44 9.52 8.09 -4.74
CA VAL A 44 8.60 8.48 -3.67
C VAL A 44 7.16 8.31 -4.16
N TYR A 45 6.36 7.57 -3.40
CA TYR A 45 4.97 7.31 -3.69
C TYR A 45 4.07 7.74 -2.53
N ARG A 46 3.02 8.48 -2.84
CA ARG A 46 1.95 8.80 -1.89
C ARG A 46 0.95 7.65 -1.84
N ILE A 47 0.95 6.94 -0.72
CA ILE A 47 0.02 5.86 -0.41
C ILE A 47 -1.19 6.47 0.30
N VAL A 48 -2.38 6.16 -0.21
CA VAL A 48 -3.66 6.53 0.39
C VAL A 48 -4.47 5.27 0.54
N LEU A 49 -4.91 4.99 1.76
CA LEU A 49 -5.75 3.85 2.10
C LEU A 49 -7.09 4.38 2.59
N THR A 50 -8.15 4.04 1.87
CA THR A 50 -9.51 4.47 2.19
C THR A 50 -10.38 3.25 2.39
N ARG A 51 -11.25 3.28 3.40
CA ARG A 51 -12.28 2.25 3.56
C ARG A 51 -13.54 2.87 4.16
N PRO A 52 -14.74 2.57 3.63
CA PRO A 52 -15.99 3.03 4.22
C PRO A 52 -16.10 2.61 5.69
N GLY A 53 -16.40 3.56 6.58
CA GLY A 53 -16.47 3.31 8.04
C GLY A 53 -15.10 3.32 8.75
N PHE A 54 -14.01 3.67 8.06
CA PHE A 54 -12.67 3.77 8.66
C PHE A 54 -12.01 5.11 8.34
N GLN A 55 -11.06 5.50 9.18
CA GLN A 55 -10.21 6.66 8.95
C GLN A 55 -9.33 6.44 7.71
N THR A 56 -9.29 7.45 6.84
CA THR A 56 -8.41 7.45 5.68
C THR A 56 -6.98 7.63 6.13
N TRP A 57 -6.13 6.65 5.83
CA TRP A 57 -4.71 6.71 6.13
C TRP A 57 -3.94 7.20 4.91
N ARG A 58 -2.99 8.11 5.12
CA ARG A 58 -2.17 8.72 4.06
C ARG A 58 -0.74 8.81 4.54
N ALA A 59 0.20 8.29 3.74
CA ALA A 59 1.62 8.45 3.99
C ALA A 59 2.40 8.53 2.68
N GLU A 60 3.54 9.20 2.74
CA GLU A 60 4.51 9.22 1.65
C GLU A 60 5.58 8.18 1.96
N VAL A 61 5.75 7.25 1.04
CA VAL A 61 6.65 6.11 1.18
C VAL A 61 7.71 6.22 0.09
N ALA A 62 8.97 6.26 0.51
CA ALA A 62 10.08 6.09 -0.40
C ALA A 62 10.25 4.59 -0.68
N VAL A 63 10.10 4.20 -1.95
CA VAL A 63 10.46 2.88 -2.42
C VAL A 63 11.91 2.95 -2.86
N ASP A 64 12.75 2.16 -2.24
CA ASP A 64 14.15 1.99 -2.63
C ASP A 64 14.43 0.51 -2.92
N SER A 65 15.72 0.14 -2.99
CA SER A 65 16.10 -1.25 -3.29
C SER A 65 15.74 -2.23 -2.15
N GLN A 66 15.35 -1.71 -0.99
CA GLN A 66 14.98 -2.45 0.21
C GLN A 66 13.47 -2.69 0.26
N LEU A 67 13.10 -3.97 0.38
CA LEU A 67 11.72 -4.41 0.53
C LEU A 67 11.31 -4.35 2.00
N GLU A 68 10.99 -3.15 2.50
CA GLU A 68 10.44 -3.02 3.85
C GLU A 68 8.92 -3.25 3.89
N PRO A 69 8.43 -4.14 4.77
CA PRO A 69 7.00 -4.32 5.00
C PRO A 69 6.46 -3.18 5.84
N ILE A 70 5.54 -2.39 5.27
CA ILE A 70 4.80 -1.38 5.99
C ILE A 70 3.49 -1.99 6.49
N HIS A 71 3.35 -2.05 7.80
CA HIS A 71 2.13 -2.50 8.46
C HIS A 71 1.22 -1.30 8.68
N VAL A 72 0.03 -1.32 8.07
CA VAL A 72 -0.97 -0.28 8.24
C VAL A 72 -2.23 -0.89 8.85
N THR A 73 -2.72 -0.28 9.92
CA THR A 73 -4.00 -0.63 10.52
C THR A 73 -4.93 0.55 10.41
N LEU A 74 -6.05 0.37 9.71
CA LEU A 74 -7.07 1.41 9.64
C LEU A 74 -7.92 1.36 10.90
N ASN A 75 -8.10 2.51 11.53
CA ASN A 75 -8.98 2.65 12.69
C ASN A 75 -10.40 2.94 12.20
N ALA A 76 -11.39 2.26 12.76
CA ALA A 76 -12.79 2.56 12.49
C ALA A 76 -13.11 4.01 12.93
N VAL A 77 -13.96 4.69 12.17
CA VAL A 77 -14.60 5.93 12.64
C VAL A 77 -15.93 5.53 13.27
N GLU A 78 -16.04 5.63 14.59
CA GLU A 78 -17.29 5.48 15.35
C GLU A 78 -18.22 6.69 15.18
#